data_AF-A0A942DNB0-F1
#
_entry.id   AF-A0A942DNB0-F1
#
_cell.length_a   1.000
_cell.length_b   1.000
_cell.length_c   1.000
_cell.angle_alpha   90.00
_cell.angle_beta   90.00
_cell.angle_gamma   90.00
#
_symmetry.space_group_name_H-M   'P 1'
#
loop_
_entity.id
_entity.type
_entity.pdbx_description
1 polymer ?
#
loop_
_entity_poly.entity_id
_entity_poly.type
_entity_poly.pdbx_seq_one_letter_code
_entity_poly.pdbx_strand_id
1 'polypeptide(L)'
;MKKAIFGLALLAGFSAHAAQVPVFKCTVPAKTSTVTVDIAVSDSEAVDFVTIDVNDKSVSNLFMQMEKGSFQKQVDAGQVTTLALGDQFQQGDDGVIRDAGVLAVGLDNGKWSGLLSAKGNVYPLECTKL
;
A
#
# COMPACT_ATOMS: atom_id res chain seq x y z
N MET A 1 29.98 0.36 49.36
CA MET A 1 30.09 0.96 48.01
C MET A 1 30.45 -0.15 47.03
N LYS A 2 29.58 -0.46 46.06
CA LYS A 2 29.83 -1.20 44.81
C LYS A 2 28.48 -1.32 44.09
N LYS A 3 28.12 -0.28 43.35
CA LYS A 3 27.03 -0.25 42.37
C LYS A 3 27.67 -0.23 40.97
N ALA A 4 26.91 -0.67 39.98
CA ALA A 4 27.30 -0.99 38.59
C ALA A 4 28.00 -2.35 38.53
N ILE A 5 27.47 -3.35 37.83
CA ILE A 5 27.23 -3.34 36.39
C ILE A 5 25.95 -4.16 36.09
N PHE A 6 24.87 -3.48 35.71
CA PHE A 6 23.71 -4.09 35.05
C PHE A 6 23.09 -3.00 34.18
N GLY A 7 23.58 -2.88 32.96
CA GLY A 7 23.15 -1.78 32.09
C GLY A 7 23.97 -1.70 30.83
N LEU A 8 24.03 -2.79 30.06
CA LEU A 8 24.52 -2.72 28.68
C LEU A 8 23.96 -3.90 27.84
N ALA A 9 22.64 -3.96 27.68
CA ALA A 9 22.01 -4.88 26.72
C ALA A 9 20.60 -4.44 26.27
N LEU A 10 20.31 -3.13 26.25
CA LEU A 10 18.98 -2.60 25.86
C LEU A 10 19.04 -1.61 24.69
N LEU A 11 20.16 -1.55 23.96
CA LEU A 11 20.31 -0.66 22.80
C LEU A 11 20.15 -1.36 21.44
N ALA A 12 19.68 -2.60 21.39
CA ALA A 12 19.24 -3.25 20.14
C ALA A 12 17.75 -2.97 19.84
N GLY A 13 17.26 -1.80 20.27
CA GLY A 13 15.87 -1.40 20.15
C GLY A 13 15.53 -0.93 18.74
N PHE A 14 14.74 -1.74 18.04
CA PHE A 14 13.69 -1.33 17.11
C PHE A 14 14.11 -0.52 15.87
N SER A 15 14.85 -1.15 14.98
CA SER A 15 14.75 -0.82 13.55
C SER A 15 14.31 -2.05 12.75
N ALA A 16 13.26 -2.73 13.22
CA ALA A 16 12.41 -3.52 12.35
C ALA A 16 11.52 -2.54 11.58
N HIS A 17 12.09 -1.87 10.56
CA HIS A 17 11.26 -1.37 9.47
C HIS A 17 10.68 -2.62 8.83
N ALA A 18 9.39 -2.88 9.06
CA ALA A 18 8.64 -3.92 8.38
C ALA A 18 9.02 -3.91 6.90
N ALA A 19 9.72 -4.93 6.43
CA ALA A 19 10.14 -4.99 5.05
C ALA A 19 8.87 -5.09 4.21
N GLN A 20 8.72 -4.18 3.25
CA GLN A 20 7.60 -4.26 2.30
C GLN A 20 7.92 -5.30 1.23
N VAL A 21 7.02 -6.27 1.05
CA VAL A 21 7.10 -7.28 -0.01
C VAL A 21 6.28 -6.78 -1.20
N PRO A 22 6.91 -6.38 -2.31
CA PRO A 22 6.21 -5.85 -3.47
C PRO A 22 5.41 -6.96 -4.16
N VAL A 23 4.15 -6.68 -4.55
CA VAL A 23 3.24 -7.63 -5.20
C VAL A 23 2.84 -7.18 -6.60
N PHE A 24 2.62 -5.88 -6.80
CA PHE A 24 2.40 -5.32 -8.13
C PHE A 24 3.28 -4.12 -8.36
N LYS A 25 3.73 -4.00 -9.60
CA LYS A 25 4.26 -2.77 -10.17
C LYS A 25 3.33 -2.32 -11.28
N CYS A 26 2.73 -1.16 -11.12
CA CYS A 26 1.78 -0.61 -12.07
C CYS A 26 2.28 0.70 -12.67
N THR A 27 1.83 0.99 -13.88
CA THR A 27 2.11 2.25 -14.57
C THR A 27 0.83 2.82 -15.16
N VAL A 28 0.73 4.14 -15.19
CA VAL A 28 -0.31 4.83 -15.96
C VAL A 28 0.14 4.92 -17.41
N PRO A 29 -0.57 4.32 -18.38
CA PRO A 29 -0.21 4.39 -19.78
C PRO A 29 -0.43 5.81 -20.30
N ALA A 30 0.63 6.63 -20.28
CA ALA A 30 0.62 8.00 -20.78
C ALA A 30 1.81 8.24 -21.71
N LYS A 31 1.61 9.07 -22.73
CA LYS A 31 2.63 9.34 -23.77
C LYS A 31 3.81 10.19 -23.29
N THR A 32 3.70 10.86 -22.14
CA THR A 32 4.61 11.95 -21.74
C THR A 32 5.10 11.92 -20.29
N SER A 33 4.49 11.14 -19.39
CA SER A 33 4.98 10.97 -18.02
C SER A 33 4.49 9.66 -17.42
N THR A 34 5.41 8.83 -16.93
CA THR A 34 5.07 7.56 -16.30
C THR A 34 4.77 7.80 -14.82
N VAL A 35 3.50 7.94 -14.46
CA VAL A 35 3.08 7.75 -13.07
C VAL A 35 3.25 6.26 -12.75
N THR A 36 3.98 5.96 -11.68
CA THR A 36 4.19 4.58 -11.21
C THR A 36 3.38 4.37 -9.95
N VAL A 37 2.77 3.19 -9.82
CA VAL A 37 2.03 2.78 -8.64
C VAL A 37 2.56 1.43 -8.17
N ASP A 38 3.25 1.42 -7.04
CA ASP A 38 3.83 0.21 -6.46
C ASP A 38 2.92 -0.28 -5.31
N ILE A 39 2.50 -1.54 -5.37
CA ILE A 39 1.63 -2.15 -4.35
C ILE A 39 2.44 -3.20 -3.61
N ALA A 40 2.61 -3.03 -2.31
CA ALA A 40 3.40 -3.91 -1.46
C ALA A 40 2.66 -4.29 -0.19
N VAL A 41 2.88 -5.50 0.30
CA VAL A 41 2.31 -5.97 1.58
C VAL A 41 3.41 -6.00 2.62
N SER A 42 3.10 -5.64 3.87
CA SER A 42 4.06 -5.76 4.98
C SER A 42 4.56 -7.20 5.16
N ASP A 43 5.81 -7.35 5.62
CA ASP A 43 6.38 -8.64 6.02
C ASP A 43 5.67 -9.25 7.24
N SER A 44 6.04 -10.48 7.58
CA SER A 44 5.41 -11.28 8.63
C SER A 44 5.57 -10.73 10.05
N GLU A 45 6.38 -9.69 10.26
CA GLU A 45 6.62 -9.11 11.58
C GLU A 45 5.76 -7.88 11.87
N ALA A 46 4.97 -7.42 10.89
CA ALA A 46 4.16 -6.22 10.98
C ALA A 46 2.66 -6.47 10.89
N VAL A 47 1.90 -5.49 11.38
CA VAL A 47 0.44 -5.45 11.26
C VAL A 47 0.05 -5.50 9.77
N ASP A 48 -0.95 -6.32 9.45
CA ASP A 48 -1.37 -6.60 8.08
C ASP A 48 -1.88 -5.34 7.34
N PHE A 49 -0.96 -4.66 6.66
CA PHE A 49 -1.26 -3.51 5.82
C PHE A 49 -0.71 -3.73 4.43
N VAL A 50 -1.44 -3.23 3.44
CA VAL A 50 -0.97 -3.15 2.07
C VAL A 50 -0.72 -1.69 1.75
N THR A 51 0.47 -1.35 1.31
CA THR A 51 0.87 0.00 0.93
C THR A 51 0.72 0.17 -0.57
N ILE A 52 0.20 1.31 -1.00
CA ILE A 52 0.21 1.76 -2.38
C ILE A 52 1.07 3.02 -2.44
N ASP A 53 2.27 2.93 -2.98
CA ASP A 53 3.06 4.11 -3.27
C ASP A 53 2.69 4.61 -4.68
N VAL A 54 2.21 5.85 -4.75
CA VAL A 54 1.93 6.53 -6.02
C VAL A 54 3.03 7.54 -6.24
N ASN A 55 3.88 7.31 -7.24
CA ASN A 55 4.86 8.29 -7.67
C ASN A 55 4.25 9.15 -8.77
N ASP A 56 3.46 10.12 -8.34
CA ASP A 56 2.95 11.23 -9.14
C ASP A 56 3.32 12.51 -8.40
N LYS A 57 3.77 13.57 -9.09
CA LYS A 57 4.32 14.81 -8.49
C LYS A 57 3.40 15.49 -7.44
N SER A 58 2.16 15.04 -7.32
CA SER A 58 1.09 15.56 -6.46
C SER A 58 0.57 14.59 -5.40
N VAL A 59 0.89 13.30 -5.48
CA VAL A 59 0.42 12.26 -4.56
C VAL A 59 1.62 11.49 -4.07
N SER A 60 1.70 11.25 -2.77
CA SER A 60 2.73 10.39 -2.19
C SER A 60 2.06 9.57 -1.12
N ASN A 61 2.25 8.25 -1.19
CA ASN A 61 1.82 7.24 -0.24
C ASN A 61 0.32 7.20 0.09
N LEU A 62 -0.32 6.11 -0.32
CA LEU A 62 -1.63 5.68 0.15
C LEU A 62 -1.44 4.35 0.88
N PHE A 63 -2.27 4.07 1.87
CA PHE A 63 -2.27 2.79 2.57
C PHE A 63 -3.64 2.15 2.53
N MET A 64 -3.65 0.84 2.60
CA MET A 64 -4.84 0.02 2.60
C MET A 64 -4.82 -0.82 3.87
N GLN A 65 -5.91 -0.74 4.63
CA GLN A 65 -6.14 -1.64 5.74
C GLN A 65 -6.83 -2.89 5.19
N MET A 66 -6.03 -3.89 4.85
CA MET A 66 -6.53 -5.20 4.47
C MET A 66 -5.60 -6.28 5.00
N GLU A 67 -6.21 -7.31 5.58
CA GLU A 67 -5.50 -8.50 6.00
C GLU A 67 -4.73 -9.11 4.82
N LYS A 68 -3.44 -9.42 5.02
CA LYS A 68 -2.56 -10.00 4.00
C LYS A 68 -3.12 -11.27 3.38
N GLY A 69 -3.69 -12.16 4.19
CA GLY A 69 -4.32 -13.39 3.72
C GLY A 69 -5.52 -13.14 2.81
N SER A 70 -6.30 -12.11 3.12
CA SER A 70 -7.43 -11.67 2.31
C SER A 70 -6.98 -10.99 1.01
N PHE A 71 -5.90 -10.20 1.04
CA PHE A 71 -5.27 -9.64 -0.17
C PHE A 71 -4.77 -10.75 -1.09
N GLN A 72 -4.07 -11.75 -0.55
CA GLN A 72 -3.53 -12.85 -1.35
C GLN A 72 -4.66 -13.67 -2.01
N LYS A 73 -5.75 -13.98 -1.28
CA LYS A 73 -6.91 -14.66 -1.85
C LYS A 73 -7.54 -13.90 -3.02
N GLN A 74 -7.60 -12.57 -2.91
CA GLN A 74 -8.08 -11.70 -3.97
C GLN A 74 -7.16 -11.75 -5.21
N VAL A 75 -5.84 -11.62 -4.99
CA VAL A 75 -4.84 -11.75 -6.04
C VAL A 75 -4.94 -13.12 -6.75
N ASP A 76 -5.11 -14.21 -6.00
CA ASP A 76 -5.20 -15.56 -6.55
C ASP A 76 -6.54 -15.79 -7.28
N ALA A 77 -7.60 -15.10 -6.87
CA ALA A 77 -8.89 -15.05 -7.57
C ALA A 77 -8.85 -14.17 -8.84
N GLY A 78 -7.72 -13.51 -9.13
CA GLY A 78 -7.58 -12.67 -10.31
C GLY A 78 -8.17 -11.26 -10.17
N GLN A 79 -8.54 -10.83 -8.96
CA GLN A 79 -9.09 -9.48 -8.74
C GLN A 79 -8.77 -8.96 -7.35
N VAL A 80 -8.36 -7.69 -7.26
CA VAL A 80 -8.15 -6.97 -6.00
C VAL A 80 -9.02 -5.72 -6.04
N THR A 81 -9.83 -5.50 -5.02
CA THR A 81 -10.57 -4.24 -4.86
C THR A 81 -10.59 -3.84 -3.40
N THR A 82 -10.21 -2.61 -3.12
CA THR A 82 -10.08 -2.12 -1.75
C THR A 82 -10.05 -0.59 -1.67
N LEU A 83 -10.25 -0.07 -0.46
CA LEU A 83 -10.14 1.34 -0.16
C LEU A 83 -8.66 1.72 0.01
N ALA A 84 -8.26 2.80 -0.64
CA ALA A 84 -6.96 3.43 -0.50
C ALA A 84 -7.10 4.68 0.37
N LEU A 85 -6.45 4.71 1.53
CA LEU A 85 -6.53 5.80 2.49
C LEU A 85 -5.26 6.65 2.39
N GLY A 86 -5.40 7.96 2.34
CA GLY A 86 -4.25 8.87 2.42
C GLY A 86 -3.81 9.14 3.87
N ASP A 87 -2.63 9.73 4.04
CA ASP A 87 -2.05 10.10 5.34
C ASP A 87 -2.92 10.99 6.23
N GLN A 88 -3.91 11.67 5.65
CA GLN A 88 -4.84 12.56 6.36
C GLN A 88 -6.28 12.00 6.39
N PHE A 89 -6.46 10.70 6.12
CA PHE A 89 -7.79 10.11 6.18
C PHE A 89 -8.42 10.31 7.56
N GLN A 90 -9.70 10.66 7.53
CA GLN A 90 -10.48 10.89 8.75
C GLN A 90 -11.92 10.50 8.49
N GLN A 91 -12.53 9.84 9.46
CA GLN A 91 -13.97 9.67 9.51
C GLN A 91 -14.54 10.82 10.34
N GLY A 92 -15.39 11.64 9.72
CA GLY A 92 -16.07 12.71 10.45
C GLY A 92 -17.18 12.18 11.35
N ASP A 93 -17.72 13.03 12.21
CA ASP A 93 -18.88 12.73 13.07
C ASP A 93 -20.15 12.39 12.25
N ASP A 94 -20.16 12.76 10.98
CA ASP A 94 -21.16 12.40 9.97
C ASP A 94 -20.98 10.98 9.40
N GLY A 95 -19.95 10.25 9.84
CA GLY A 95 -19.60 8.92 9.38
C GLY A 95 -18.88 8.89 8.02
N VAL A 96 -18.63 10.04 7.39
CA VAL A 96 -18.02 10.14 6.06
C VAL A 96 -16.50 10.04 6.16
N ILE A 97 -15.91 9.11 5.40
CA ILE A 97 -14.47 8.96 5.27
C ILE A 97 -13.96 9.92 4.20
N ARG A 98 -13.06 10.83 4.61
CA ARG A 98 -12.41 11.82 3.75
C ARG A 98 -10.99 11.39 3.42
N ASP A 99 -10.43 11.93 2.34
CA ASP A 99 -9.10 11.61 1.84
C ASP A 99 -8.89 10.10 1.58
N ALA A 100 -9.96 9.47 1.10
CA ALA A 100 -9.99 8.09 0.65
C ALA A 100 -10.09 7.99 -0.87
N GLY A 101 -9.79 6.80 -1.36
CA GLY A 101 -9.73 6.41 -2.75
C GLY A 101 -10.11 4.94 -2.90
N VAL A 102 -10.10 4.45 -4.13
CA VAL A 102 -10.40 3.06 -4.47
C VAL A 102 -9.32 2.53 -5.39
N LEU A 103 -8.72 1.41 -5.01
CA LEU A 103 -7.90 0.60 -5.90
C LEU A 103 -8.75 -0.56 -6.40
N ALA A 104 -8.79 -0.76 -7.71
CA ALA A 104 -9.35 -1.96 -8.33
C ALA A 104 -8.39 -2.44 -9.42
N VAL A 105 -7.87 -3.67 -9.29
CA VAL A 105 -6.98 -4.30 -10.28
C VAL A 105 -7.50 -5.70 -10.56
N GLY A 106 -7.68 -6.04 -11.84
CA GLY A 106 -8.16 -7.34 -12.28
C GLY A 106 -7.24 -7.95 -13.33
N LEU A 107 -7.26 -9.28 -13.40
CA LEU A 107 -6.62 -10.06 -14.45
C LEU A 107 -7.60 -10.23 -15.61
N ASP A 108 -7.32 -9.61 -16.74
CA ASP A 108 -8.07 -9.81 -17.98
C ASP A 108 -7.12 -10.29 -19.09
N ASN A 109 -7.50 -11.38 -19.77
CA ASN A 109 -6.70 -11.97 -20.86
C ASN A 109 -5.21 -12.17 -20.51
N GLY A 110 -4.92 -12.58 -19.26
CA GLY A 110 -3.56 -12.80 -18.78
C GLY A 110 -2.76 -11.53 -18.43
N LYS A 111 -3.39 -10.35 -18.49
CA LYS A 111 -2.78 -9.06 -18.14
C LYS A 111 -3.50 -8.44 -16.94
N TRP A 112 -2.73 -7.97 -15.96
CA TRP A 112 -3.28 -7.23 -14.84
C TRP A 112 -3.47 -5.77 -15.24
N SER A 113 -4.68 -5.25 -15.05
CA SER A 113 -5.01 -3.84 -15.32
C SER A 113 -6.12 -3.36 -14.39
N GLY A 114 -6.34 -2.06 -14.33
CA GLY A 114 -7.41 -1.52 -13.51
C GLY A 114 -7.34 -0.01 -13.32
N LEU A 115 -7.72 0.44 -12.14
CA LEU A 115 -7.74 1.84 -11.78
C LEU A 115 -7.38 2.07 -10.32
N LEU A 116 -6.75 3.21 -10.06
CA LEU A 116 -6.69 3.81 -8.76
C LEU A 116 -7.41 5.16 -8.83
N SER A 117 -8.39 5.40 -7.98
CA SER A 117 -8.95 6.73 -7.75
C SER A 117 -8.47 7.24 -6.41
N ALA A 118 -7.87 8.42 -6.35
CA ALA A 118 -7.41 9.03 -5.11
C ALA A 118 -7.30 10.55 -5.27
N LYS A 119 -7.64 11.31 -4.22
CA LYS A 119 -7.54 12.79 -4.17
C LYS A 119 -8.19 13.49 -5.39
N GLY A 120 -9.31 12.96 -5.87
CA GLY A 120 -10.02 13.50 -7.05
C GLY A 120 -9.41 13.14 -8.41
N ASN A 121 -8.30 12.39 -8.43
CA ASN A 121 -7.69 11.88 -9.65
C ASN A 121 -8.12 10.44 -9.93
N VAL A 122 -8.02 10.03 -11.20
CA VAL A 122 -8.20 8.65 -11.66
C VAL A 122 -6.98 8.25 -12.48
N TYR A 123 -6.34 7.18 -12.05
CA TYR A 123 -5.13 6.61 -12.61
C TYR A 123 -5.48 5.27 -13.25
N PRO A 124 -5.65 5.17 -14.58
CA PRO A 124 -5.76 3.88 -15.24
C PRO A 124 -4.43 3.14 -15.09
N LEU A 125 -4.47 1.87 -14.69
CA LEU A 125 -3.28 1.09 -14.35
C LEU A 125 -3.08 -0.07 -15.33
N GLU A 126 -1.85 -0.22 -15.80
CA GLU A 126 -1.34 -1.48 -16.34
C GLU A 126 -0.34 -2.04 -15.33
N CYS A 127 -0.57 -3.26 -14.86
CA CYS A 127 0.17 -3.85 -13.74
C CYS A 127 0.92 -5.11 -14.16
N THR A 128 2.08 -5.32 -13.54
CA THR A 128 2.82 -6.58 -13.56
C THR A 128 2.82 -7.15 -12.15
N LYS A 129 2.33 -8.39 -11.99
CA LYS A 129 2.47 -9.14 -10.74
C LYS A 129 3.93 -9.55 -10.58
N LEU A 130 4.51 -9.31 -9.40
CA LEU A 130 5.90 -9.60 -9.06
C LEU A 130 6.05 -10.96 -8.36
#